data_AF-A0A3M3ZJY7-F1
#
_entry.id   AF-A0A3M3ZJY7-F1
#
_cell.length_a   1.000
_cell.length_b   1.000
_cell.length_c   1.000
_cell.angle_alpha   90.00
_cell.angle_beta   90.00
_cell.angle_gamma   90.00
#
_symmetry.space_group_name_H-M   'P 1'
#
loop_
_entity.id
_entity.type
_entity.pdbx_description
1 polymer ?
#
loop_
_entity_poly.entity_id
_entity_poly.type
_entity_poly.pdbx_seq_one_letter_code
_entity_poly.pdbx_strand_id
1 'polypeptide(L)' 'MREIGPISPLAPQFPLAGGALMPLRAIAETRGNGDFTNLWAGQAVGLKHQLGANELTRQLAENALKILSSR' A
#
# COMPACT_ATOMS: atom_id res chain seq x y z
N MET A 1 6.88 3.85 -11.81
CA MET A 1 6.49 4.75 -12.93
C MET A 1 7.67 5.31 -13.70
N ARG A 2 8.74 5.81 -13.06
CA ARG A 2 9.87 6.42 -13.80
C ARG A 2 10.64 5.42 -14.70
N GLU A 3 10.82 4.17 -14.25
CA GLU A 3 11.62 3.17 -14.97
C GLU A 3 10.84 2.35 -16.02
N ILE A 4 9.54 2.14 -15.81
CA ILE A 4 8.67 1.39 -16.75
C ILE A 4 8.04 2.33 -17.79
N GLY A 5 8.03 3.64 -17.54
CA GLY A 5 7.33 4.61 -18.39
C GLY A 5 5.80 4.44 -18.33
N PRO A 6 5.06 5.21 -19.15
CA PRO A 6 3.62 5.03 -19.29
C PRO A 6 3.32 3.70 -19.97
N ILE A 7 2.61 2.81 -19.28
CA ILE A 7 2.11 1.54 -19.85
C ILE A 7 1.06 1.81 -20.96
N SER A 8 0.40 2.98 -20.90
CA SER A 8 -0.54 3.45 -21.91
C SER A 8 -0.24 4.92 -22.26
N PRO A 9 -0.20 5.29 -23.56
CA PRO A 9 0.00 6.67 -23.99
C PRO A 9 -1.20 7.58 -23.63
N LEU A 10 -2.35 7.00 -23.27
CA LEU A 10 -3.54 7.74 -22.85
C LEU A 10 -3.47 8.18 -21.38
N ALA A 11 -2.60 7.57 -20.57
CA ALA A 11 -2.46 7.95 -19.17
C ALA A 11 -1.77 9.32 -19.06
N PRO A 12 -2.36 10.30 -18.34
CA PRO A 12 -1.71 11.58 -18.09
C PRO A 12 -0.38 11.42 -17.36
N GLN A 13 0.56 12.35 -17.59
CA GLN A 13 1.82 12.35 -16.84
C GLN A 13 1.59 12.51 -15.33
N PHE A 14 2.47 11.90 -14.53
CA PHE A 14 2.44 12.08 -13.08
C PHE A 14 2.52 13.58 -12.72
N PRO A 15 1.70 14.08 -11.77
CA PRO A 15 0.81 13.34 -10.86
C PRO A 15 -0.67 13.23 -11.31
N LEU A 16 -0.99 13.60 -12.55
CA LEU A 16 -2.37 13.88 -12.99
C LEU A 16 -3.28 12.65 -13.13
N ALA A 17 -2.71 11.46 -13.39
CA ALA A 17 -3.49 10.25 -13.63
C ALA A 17 -4.41 9.87 -12.46
N GLY A 18 -4.01 10.15 -11.21
CA GLY A 18 -4.82 9.84 -10.04
C GLY A 18 -6.12 10.63 -9.96
N GLY A 19 -6.13 11.88 -10.46
CA GLY A 19 -7.31 12.74 -10.46
C GLY A 19 -8.44 12.23 -11.34
N ALA A 20 -8.11 11.62 -12.49
CA ALA A 20 -9.09 11.09 -13.43
C ALA A 20 -9.94 9.94 -12.84
N LEU A 21 -9.42 9.22 -11.86
CA LEU A 21 -10.11 8.10 -11.22
C LEU A 21 -10.97 8.52 -10.01
N MET A 22 -10.87 9.77 -9.54
CA MET A 22 -11.56 10.22 -8.33
C MET A 22 -13.10 10.04 -8.37
N PRO A 23 -13.81 10.36 -9.49
CA PRO A 23 -15.25 10.15 -9.54
C PRO A 23 -15.65 8.67 -9.43
N LEU A 24 -14.91 7.78 -10.10
CA LEU A 24 -15.15 6.34 -10.06
C LEU A 24 -14.91 5.79 -8.65
N ARG A 25 -13.82 6.22 -8.01
CA ARG A 25 -13.50 5.87 -6.62
C ARG A 25 -14.62 6.29 -5.67
N ALA A 26 -15.10 7.53 -5.76
CA ALA A 26 -16.15 8.04 -4.88
C ALA A 26 -17.44 7.20 -4.97
N ILE A 27 -17.85 6.79 -6.18
CA ILE A 27 -19.04 5.97 -6.38
C ILE A 27 -18.80 4.52 -5.92
N ALA A 28 -17.66 3.92 -6.27
CA ALA A 28 -17.37 2.52 -5.96
C ALA A 28 -17.22 2.29 -4.44
N GLU A 29 -16.51 3.18 -3.72
CA GLU A 29 -16.28 3.05 -2.29
C GLU A 29 -17.60 3.11 -1.49
N THR A 30 -18.57 3.92 -1.90
CA THR A 30 -19.90 3.96 -1.25
C THR A 30 -20.67 2.64 -1.36
N ARG A 31 -20.30 1.79 -2.31
CA ARG A 31 -20.88 0.45 -2.53
C ARG A 31 -20.01 -0.66 -1.94
N GLY A 32 -18.97 -0.32 -1.17
CA GLY A 32 -17.99 -1.28 -0.66
C GLY A 32 -17.10 -1.90 -1.74
N ASN A 33 -17.04 -1.31 -2.94
CA ASN A 33 -16.19 -1.78 -4.03
C ASN A 33 -14.87 -0.98 -4.05
N GLY A 34 -13.74 -1.67 -3.96
CA GLY A 34 -12.38 -1.09 -3.96
C GLY A 34 -11.67 -1.08 -5.32
N ASP A 35 -12.33 -1.42 -6.43
CA ASP A 35 -11.73 -1.60 -7.77
C ASP A 35 -11.02 -0.33 -8.30
N PHE A 36 -11.42 0.86 -7.82
CA PHE A 36 -10.84 2.15 -8.19
C PHE A 36 -10.06 2.82 -7.04
N THR A 37 -9.76 2.06 -5.98
CA THR A 37 -8.98 2.54 -4.83
C THR A 37 -7.51 2.20 -5.03
N ASN A 38 -6.62 3.13 -4.67
CA ASN A 38 -5.18 2.87 -4.66
C ASN A 38 -4.81 1.98 -3.47
N LEU A 39 -4.79 0.66 -3.68
CA LEU A 39 -4.44 -0.35 -2.66
C LEU A 39 -2.92 -0.51 -2.51
N TRP A 40 -2.25 0.55 -2.05
CA TRP A 40 -0.80 0.53 -1.86
C TRP A 40 -0.39 -0.51 -0.82
N ALA A 41 0.45 -1.46 -1.24
CA ALA A 41 1.05 -2.46 -0.36
C ALA A 41 2.41 -2.89 -0.91
N GLY A 42 3.35 -3.17 -0.01
CA GLY A 42 4.62 -3.82 -0.37
C GLY A 42 4.42 -5.31 -0.71
N GLN A 43 5.44 -5.95 -1.26
CA GLN A 43 5.38 -7.36 -1.67
C GLN A 43 5.12 -8.32 -0.49
N ALA A 44 5.52 -7.95 0.73
CA ALA A 44 5.33 -8.75 1.94
C ALA A 44 3.95 -8.57 2.61
N VAL A 45 2.93 -8.05 1.91
CA VAL A 45 1.59 -7.77 2.46
C VAL A 45 0.92 -8.98 3.13
N GLY A 46 1.29 -10.21 2.75
CA GLY A 46 0.80 -11.44 3.38
C GLY A 46 1.22 -11.59 4.85
N LEU A 47 2.27 -10.90 5.30
CA LEU A 47 2.77 -10.89 6.68
C LEU A 47 2.14 -9.78 7.54
N LYS A 48 1.09 -9.11 7.04
CA LYS A 48 0.40 -8.04 7.77
C LYS A 48 -0.22 -8.54 9.07
N HIS A 49 -0.48 -7.61 9.98
CA HIS A 49 -1.11 -7.86 11.28
C HIS A 49 -2.23 -6.84 11.54
N GLN A 50 -3.02 -7.08 12.58
CA GLN A 50 -4.05 -6.14 13.07
C GLN A 50 -3.69 -5.51 14.43
N LEU A 51 -2.44 -5.66 14.87
CA LEU A 51 -1.93 -5.05 16.10
C LEU A 51 -1.89 -3.52 16.02
N GLY A 52 -2.05 -2.87 17.16
CA GLY A 52 -1.80 -1.44 17.29
C GLY A 52 -0.33 -1.10 17.02
N ALA A 53 -0.05 0.15 16.61
CA ALA A 53 1.30 0.57 16.23
C ALA A 53 2.32 0.39 17.37
N ASN A 54 1.95 0.67 18.62
CA ASN A 54 2.84 0.49 19.78
C ASN A 54 3.20 -0.99 20.00
N GLU A 55 2.20 -1.86 20.00
CA GLU A 55 2.36 -3.30 20.22
C GLU A 55 3.22 -3.94 19.13
N LEU A 56 2.93 -3.63 17.86
CA LEU A 56 3.75 -4.08 16.73
C LEU A 56 5.21 -3.66 16.91
N THR A 57 5.44 -2.38 17.25
CA THR A 57 6.80 -1.83 17.38
C THR A 57 7.59 -2.58 18.45
N ARG A 58 6.96 -2.87 19.60
CA ARG A 58 7.58 -3.67 20.66
C ARG A 58 7.87 -5.09 20.21
N GLN A 59 6.91 -5.75 19.56
CA GLN A 59 7.08 -7.12 19.08
C GLN A 59 8.22 -7.23 18.07
N LEU A 60 8.33 -6.27 17.13
CA LEU A 60 9.43 -6.21 16.17
C LEU A 60 10.79 -6.06 16.88
N ALA A 61 10.90 -5.17 17.86
CA ALA A 61 12.12 -4.98 18.64
C ALA A 61 12.52 -6.22 19.45
N GLU A 62 11.56 -6.84 20.15
CA GLU A 62 11.79 -8.07 20.91
C GLU A 62 12.23 -9.23 20.02
N ASN A 63 11.62 -9.39 18.85
CA ASN A 63 11.99 -10.42 17.88
C ASN A 63 13.38 -10.18 17.31
N ALA A 64 13.73 -8.94 16.98
CA ALA A 64 15.06 -8.58 16.52
C ALA A 64 16.13 -8.88 17.58
N LEU A 65 15.90 -8.53 18.84
CA LEU A 65 16.82 -8.83 19.94
C LEU A 65 17.05 -10.32 20.12
N LYS A 66 16.01 -11.17 20.02
CA LYS A 66 16.18 -12.63 20.10
C LYS A 66 17.10 -13.17 19.01
N ILE A 67 17.01 -12.64 17.79
CA ILE A 67 17.88 -13.03 16.67
C ILE A 67 19.31 -12.55 16.88
N LEU A 68 19.49 -11.32 17.38
CA LEU A 68 20.81 -10.71 17.54
C LEU A 68 21.57 -11.26 18.75
N SER A 69 20.87 -11.60 19.83
CA SER A 69 21.47 -12.12 21.08
C SER A 69 21.65 -13.64 21.11
N SER A 70 21.15 -14.37 20.10
CA SER A 70 21.37 -15.81 19.94
C SER A 70 22.58 -16.15 19.05
N ARG A 71 23.30 -15.13 18.58
CA ARG A 71 24.61 -15.22 17.94
C ARG A 71 25.70 -14.93 18.96
#